data_AF-A0A1J9RFZ2-F1
#
_entry.id   AF-A0A1J9RFZ2-F1
#
_cell.length_a   1.000
_cell.length_b   1.000
_cell.length_c   1.000
_cell.angle_alpha   90.00
_cell.angle_beta   90.00
_cell.angle_gamma   90.00
#
_symmetry.space_group_name_H-M   'P 1'
#
loop_
_entity.id
_entity.type
_entity.pdbx_description
1 polymer ?
#
loop_
_entity_poly.entity_id
_entity_poly.type
_entity_poly.pdbx_seq_one_letter_code
_entity_poly.pdbx_strand_id
1 'polypeptide(L)'
;MENAIISTLALDRESAVEFVSESYFKIIIACAILVCIVTRTYSGFRYHFRFTNADEAWRPKTIPYWVPYFGHTFSLGFCRRNLLEHARDTTPEPVFCLYICGRRHNVITSPSLAKALLAEQKSSIVSNAFTTYVMEHVFGAPKSTRKLNRVDFDAQCTSMEFQMQEPLASDCSSVTIQKIEQNMPNMLSFCSSVVDQHLWERMSTISLIGDGDDQVCEVNLNTLIRNFVAVTVMTAIMGEDFMEALPNTPDDIRKFNNNFNAIVLGIQRWVPFPGLPTSYRSRRRLLQGMTAFHSAFAVAENGHDPGFDWRQIDEVSEFMQDHCRTWKAAGLSAKSMASESLALLWALDTKLNTVIFWNLLHILADGLTHSRIMKEIAPYSRAGRPNAGDTVFRLPEPPRVSLDIDRLIDSCPLLKATYYETLRLHSCPITYRKITKEFKLTESPSDAKIVNRKQQTYQFKEGEFIAIPHTLHNTDPHYFEDPEEFEPERFLAEKAVDTSESTEKSVPTEKRESFTAQPELVLKIPDTWTVNGGGENTVSQDGNFAERITLGFVAGFLAMWDIQPAKGLGWKIPKRRIGGLVYEPRTDIKVRIKSKV
;
A
#
# COMPACT_ATOMS: atom_id res chain seq x y z
N MET A 1 14.91 -79.28 -16.68
CA MET A 1 13.92 -79.01 -17.74
C MET A 1 12.59 -79.54 -17.24
N GLU A 2 11.50 -78.82 -17.10
CA GLU A 2 11.13 -77.44 -17.39
C GLU A 2 9.74 -77.29 -16.74
N ASN A 3 9.49 -76.21 -15.99
CA ASN A 3 8.22 -75.46 -15.91
C ASN A 3 8.15 -74.66 -14.61
N ALA A 4 8.81 -73.50 -14.65
CA ALA A 4 8.52 -72.39 -13.76
C ALA A 4 7.15 -71.82 -14.16
N ILE A 5 6.10 -72.22 -13.44
CA ILE A 5 4.79 -71.57 -13.54
C ILE A 5 4.81 -70.40 -12.55
N ILE A 6 4.79 -69.22 -13.15
CA ILE A 6 4.60 -67.91 -12.52
C ILE A 6 3.31 -67.97 -11.68
N SER A 7 3.47 -68.04 -10.35
CA SER A 7 2.38 -67.80 -9.41
C SER A 7 2.08 -66.31 -9.39
N THR A 8 1.18 -65.88 -10.27
CA THR A 8 0.51 -64.59 -10.17
C THR A 8 -0.19 -64.48 -8.82
N LEU A 9 0.24 -63.53 -8.00
CA LEU A 9 -0.46 -63.08 -6.79
C LEU A 9 -1.88 -62.63 -7.18
N ALA A 10 -2.83 -63.55 -7.11
CA ALA A 10 -4.25 -63.21 -7.14
C ALA A 10 -4.56 -62.56 -5.79
N LEU A 11 -4.70 -61.23 -5.77
CA LEU A 11 -5.23 -60.52 -4.61
C LEU A 11 -6.63 -61.05 -4.35
N ASP A 12 -6.80 -61.76 -3.23
CA ASP A 12 -8.10 -62.23 -2.77
C ASP A 12 -9.00 -61.03 -2.48
N ARG A 13 -10.26 -61.08 -2.91
CA ARG A 13 -11.21 -59.98 -2.80
C ARG A 13 -11.42 -59.56 -1.33
N GLU A 14 -11.36 -60.52 -0.40
CA GLU A 14 -11.46 -60.24 1.03
C GLU A 14 -10.22 -59.50 1.55
N SER A 15 -9.02 -59.88 1.12
CA SER A 15 -7.76 -59.20 1.47
C SER A 15 -7.69 -57.75 0.94
N ALA A 16 -8.27 -57.50 -0.24
CA ALA A 16 -8.36 -56.16 -0.81
C ALA A 16 -9.35 -55.28 -0.03
N VAL A 17 -10.48 -55.83 0.42
CA VAL A 17 -11.48 -55.11 1.21
C VAL A 17 -10.94 -54.76 2.60
N GLU A 18 -10.22 -55.68 3.24
CA GLU A 18 -9.59 -55.46 4.54
C GLU A 18 -8.48 -54.39 4.45
N PHE A 19 -7.61 -54.47 3.45
CA PHE A 19 -6.58 -53.45 3.17
C PHE A 19 -7.19 -52.06 2.89
N VAL A 20 -8.27 -52.00 2.11
CA VAL A 20 -8.98 -50.73 1.84
C VAL A 20 -9.62 -50.19 3.10
N SER A 21 -10.15 -51.04 3.99
CA SER A 21 -10.78 -50.62 5.25
C SER A 21 -9.77 -50.10 6.28
N GLU A 22 -8.57 -50.70 6.39
CA GLU A 22 -7.52 -50.24 7.31
C GLU A 22 -6.71 -49.05 6.76
N SER A 23 -6.56 -48.99 5.44
CA SER A 23 -5.70 -48.00 4.77
C SER A 23 -6.47 -46.94 3.99
N TYR A 24 -7.79 -46.79 4.19
CA TYR A 24 -8.62 -45.84 3.42
C TYR A 24 -8.06 -44.42 3.42
N PHE A 25 -7.55 -43.93 4.55
CA PHE A 25 -6.90 -42.61 4.63
C PHE A 25 -5.63 -42.53 3.77
N LYS A 26 -4.80 -43.58 3.76
CA LYS A 26 -3.58 -43.64 2.93
C LYS A 26 -3.93 -43.67 1.44
N ILE A 27 -4.98 -44.40 1.06
CA ILE A 27 -5.48 -44.47 -0.31
C ILE A 27 -6.03 -43.11 -0.75
N ILE A 28 -6.82 -42.43 0.09
CA ILE A 28 -7.33 -41.09 -0.19
C ILE A 28 -6.18 -40.10 -0.41
N ILE A 29 -5.16 -40.12 0.47
CA ILE A 29 -3.98 -39.27 0.34
C ILE A 29 -3.21 -39.58 -0.95
N ALA A 30 -2.98 -40.87 -1.26
CA ALA A 30 -2.28 -41.28 -2.48
C ALA A 30 -3.04 -40.85 -3.75
N CYS A 31 -4.37 -41.02 -3.79
CA CYS A 31 -5.22 -40.54 -4.86
C CYS A 31 -5.15 -39.01 -5.01
N ALA A 32 -5.18 -38.26 -3.91
CA ALA A 32 -5.07 -36.81 -3.93
C ALA A 32 -3.70 -36.35 -4.50
N ILE A 33 -2.61 -37.01 -4.08
CA ILE A 33 -1.27 -36.73 -4.61
C ILE A 33 -1.20 -37.04 -6.10
N LEU A 34 -1.71 -38.19 -6.53
CA LEU A 34 -1.73 -38.59 -7.95
C LEU A 34 -2.50 -37.56 -8.79
N VAL A 35 -3.67 -37.11 -8.33
CA VAL A 35 -4.45 -36.07 -9.00
C VAL A 35 -3.67 -34.76 -9.13
N CYS A 36 -2.93 -34.35 -8.10
CA CYS A 36 -2.06 -33.17 -8.16
C CYS A 36 -0.92 -33.32 -9.17
N ILE A 37 -0.28 -34.50 -9.22
CA ILE A 37 0.80 -34.80 -10.18
C ILE A 37 0.25 -34.76 -11.61
N VAL A 38 -0.86 -35.44 -11.88
CA VAL A 38 -1.53 -35.45 -13.20
C VAL A 38 -1.92 -34.03 -13.61
N THR A 39 -2.42 -33.23 -12.68
CA THR A 39 -2.77 -31.83 -12.95
C THR A 39 -1.54 -31.01 -13.31
N ARG A 40 -0.42 -31.19 -12.60
CA ARG A 40 0.84 -30.48 -12.87
C ARG A 40 1.49 -30.88 -14.18
N THR A 41 1.45 -32.17 -14.55
CA THR A 41 1.98 -32.66 -15.82
C THR A 41 1.11 -32.19 -16.99
N TYR A 42 -0.21 -32.29 -16.86
CA TYR A 42 -1.15 -31.83 -17.87
C TYR A 42 -1.09 -30.31 -18.11
N SER A 43 -1.10 -29.52 -17.03
CA SER A 43 -0.96 -28.06 -17.14
C SER A 43 0.42 -27.67 -17.66
N GLY A 44 1.48 -28.39 -17.27
CA GLY A 44 2.83 -28.24 -17.81
C GLY A 44 2.91 -28.52 -19.32
N PHE A 45 2.28 -29.59 -19.79
CA PHE A 45 2.22 -29.92 -21.20
C PHE A 45 1.49 -28.82 -21.99
N ARG A 46 0.33 -28.36 -21.51
CA ARG A 46 -0.42 -27.24 -22.13
C ARG A 46 0.35 -25.92 -22.16
N TYR A 47 1.21 -25.68 -21.17
CA TYR A 47 2.04 -24.47 -21.12
C TYR A 47 3.11 -24.48 -22.22
N HIS A 48 3.77 -25.63 -22.45
CA HIS A 48 4.84 -25.76 -23.45
C HIS A 48 4.29 -25.91 -24.87
N PHE A 49 3.26 -26.73 -25.05
CA PHE A 49 2.67 -27.04 -26.34
C PHE A 49 1.46 -26.13 -26.58
N ARG A 50 1.72 -24.89 -27.01
CA ARG A 50 0.70 -24.02 -27.58
C ARG A 50 0.61 -24.28 -29.08
N PHE A 51 -0.54 -24.73 -29.55
CA PHE A 51 -0.86 -24.70 -30.97
C PHE A 51 -1.36 -23.29 -31.31
N THR A 52 -0.60 -22.56 -32.12
CA THR A 52 -1.00 -21.26 -32.66
C THR A 52 -0.75 -21.23 -34.16
N ASN A 53 -1.76 -20.77 -34.90
CA ASN A 53 -1.58 -20.37 -36.29
C ASN A 53 -0.84 -19.03 -36.33
N ALA A 54 0.03 -18.83 -37.33
CA ALA A 54 0.95 -17.68 -37.39
C ALA A 54 0.27 -16.29 -37.41
N ASP A 55 -1.02 -16.23 -37.77
CA ASP A 55 -1.79 -14.98 -37.95
C ASP A 55 -2.85 -14.72 -36.85
N GLU A 56 -2.94 -15.57 -35.83
CA GLU A 56 -3.99 -15.47 -34.81
C GLU A 56 -3.51 -14.75 -33.55
N ALA A 57 -4.39 -13.97 -32.90
CA ALA A 57 -4.08 -13.30 -31.64
C ALA A 57 -3.85 -14.33 -30.52
N TRP A 58 -2.81 -14.13 -29.70
CA TRP A 58 -2.37 -15.12 -28.75
C TRP A 58 -3.23 -15.10 -27.49
N ARG A 59 -3.67 -16.27 -27.02
CA ARG A 59 -4.31 -16.37 -25.70
C ARG A 59 -3.24 -16.50 -24.61
N PRO A 60 -3.23 -15.69 -23.54
CA PRO A 60 -2.20 -15.75 -22.50
C PRO A 60 -1.94 -17.15 -21.94
N LYS A 61 -0.67 -17.53 -21.78
CA LYS A 61 -0.28 -18.87 -21.28
C LYS A 61 -0.71 -19.04 -19.83
N THR A 62 -1.39 -20.13 -19.52
CA THR A 62 -1.67 -20.48 -18.12
C THR A 62 -0.46 -21.17 -17.52
N ILE A 63 0.07 -20.59 -16.44
CA ILE A 63 1.22 -21.15 -15.73
C ILE A 63 0.84 -22.52 -15.13
N PRO A 64 1.76 -23.50 -15.11
CA PRO A 64 1.47 -24.81 -14.54
C PRO A 64 1.11 -24.75 -13.05
N TYR A 65 0.10 -25.52 -12.64
CA TYR A 65 -0.39 -25.54 -11.27
C TYR A 65 -0.60 -26.97 -10.75
N TRP A 66 -0.61 -27.12 -9.44
CA TRP A 66 -0.70 -28.42 -8.76
C TRP A 66 -2.12 -28.80 -8.37
N VAL A 67 -2.88 -27.87 -7.79
CA VAL A 67 -4.18 -28.19 -7.17
C VAL A 67 -5.30 -28.01 -8.20
N PRO A 68 -6.07 -29.06 -8.54
CA PRO A 68 -7.24 -28.90 -9.41
C PRO A 68 -8.25 -27.92 -8.82
N TYR A 69 -8.99 -27.21 -9.69
CA TYR A 69 -9.96 -26.16 -9.34
C TYR A 69 -9.35 -24.93 -8.65
N PHE A 70 -8.66 -25.09 -7.52
CA PHE A 70 -8.00 -24.01 -6.79
C PHE A 70 -6.82 -23.39 -7.56
N GLY A 71 -6.12 -24.18 -8.39
CA GLY A 71 -4.99 -23.70 -9.18
C GLY A 71 -3.91 -23.03 -8.33
N HIS A 72 -3.73 -21.73 -8.53
CA HIS A 72 -2.75 -20.87 -7.89
C HIS A 72 -3.29 -20.16 -6.65
N THR A 73 -4.51 -20.48 -6.17
CA THR A 73 -5.13 -19.78 -5.03
C THR A 73 -4.23 -19.78 -3.79
N PHE A 74 -3.65 -20.93 -3.44
CA PHE A 74 -2.79 -21.05 -2.27
C PHE A 74 -1.42 -20.39 -2.50
N SER A 75 -0.80 -20.56 -3.67
CA SER A 75 0.47 -19.90 -3.97
C SER A 75 0.32 -18.38 -4.03
N LEU A 76 -0.81 -17.87 -4.51
CA LEU A 76 -1.15 -16.45 -4.49
C LEU A 76 -1.38 -15.94 -3.07
N GLY A 77 -2.02 -16.74 -2.19
CA GLY A 77 -2.26 -16.36 -0.81
C GLY A 77 -1.03 -16.36 0.10
N PHE A 78 -0.21 -17.41 0.01
CA PHE A 78 0.94 -17.61 0.89
C PHE A 78 2.24 -17.04 0.33
N CYS A 79 2.38 -16.99 -1.00
CA CYS A 79 3.63 -16.65 -1.68
C CYS A 79 3.40 -15.73 -2.89
N ARG A 80 2.48 -14.77 -2.79
CA ARG A 80 2.08 -13.85 -3.88
C ARG A 80 3.26 -13.29 -4.66
N ARG A 81 4.20 -12.67 -3.95
CA ARG A 81 5.39 -12.02 -4.52
C ARG A 81 6.23 -13.02 -5.31
N ASN A 82 6.67 -14.09 -4.66
CA ASN A 82 7.48 -15.13 -5.30
C ASN A 82 6.77 -15.76 -6.51
N LEU A 83 5.45 -15.98 -6.44
CA LEU A 83 4.67 -16.51 -7.57
C LEU A 83 4.71 -15.54 -8.76
N LEU A 84 4.43 -14.26 -8.52
CA LEU A 84 4.32 -13.25 -9.57
C LEU A 84 5.68 -12.90 -10.18
N GLU A 85 6.72 -12.77 -9.35
CA GLU A 85 8.10 -12.51 -9.82
C GLU A 85 8.64 -13.72 -10.60
N HIS A 86 8.50 -14.93 -10.07
CA HIS A 86 8.89 -16.14 -10.80
C HIS A 86 8.11 -16.30 -12.11
N ALA A 87 6.82 -15.98 -12.12
CA ALA A 87 6.00 -15.98 -13.31
C ALA A 87 6.50 -14.98 -14.37
N ARG A 88 6.85 -13.75 -13.96
CA ARG A 88 7.44 -12.72 -14.83
C ARG A 88 8.77 -13.21 -15.41
N ASP A 89 9.65 -13.75 -14.58
CA ASP A 89 11.02 -14.08 -14.98
C ASP A 89 11.09 -15.36 -15.83
N THR A 90 10.17 -16.30 -15.64
CA THR A 90 10.14 -17.58 -16.38
C THR A 90 9.26 -17.57 -17.62
N THR A 91 8.35 -16.61 -17.73
CA THR A 91 7.45 -16.52 -18.89
C THR A 91 8.04 -15.55 -19.93
N PRO A 92 8.31 -16.00 -21.17
CA PRO A 92 8.87 -15.13 -22.20
C PRO A 92 7.88 -14.08 -22.75
N GLU A 93 6.60 -14.21 -22.40
CA GLU A 93 5.51 -13.35 -22.84
C GLU A 93 5.23 -12.26 -21.77
N PRO A 94 4.84 -11.04 -22.15
CA PRO A 94 4.46 -9.97 -21.23
C PRO A 94 3.09 -10.18 -20.56
N VAL A 95 2.42 -11.29 -20.89
CA VAL A 95 1.14 -11.65 -20.32
C VAL A 95 1.14 -13.13 -20.00
N PHE A 96 0.82 -13.45 -18.75
CA PHE A 96 0.60 -14.81 -18.29
C PHE A 96 -0.77 -14.93 -17.62
N CYS A 97 -1.23 -16.15 -17.40
CA CYS A 97 -2.53 -16.43 -16.83
C CYS A 97 -2.38 -17.29 -15.56
N LEU A 98 -2.97 -16.80 -14.47
CA LEU A 98 -3.16 -17.56 -13.24
C LEU A 98 -4.56 -18.18 -13.25
N TYR A 99 -4.61 -19.45 -12.89
CA TYR A 99 -5.87 -20.16 -12.63
C TYR A 99 -6.23 -20.08 -11.14
N ILE A 100 -7.36 -19.48 -10.77
CA ILE A 100 -7.76 -19.24 -9.38
C ILE A 100 -9.23 -19.63 -9.24
N CYS A 101 -9.55 -20.58 -8.34
CA CYS A 101 -10.91 -21.04 -8.04
C CYS A 101 -11.81 -21.23 -9.28
N GLY A 102 -11.31 -21.95 -10.28
CA GLY A 102 -12.06 -22.24 -11.51
C GLY A 102 -12.00 -21.17 -12.60
N ARG A 103 -11.37 -20.01 -12.35
CA ARG A 103 -11.36 -18.86 -13.26
C ARG A 103 -9.96 -18.50 -13.74
N ARG A 104 -9.89 -17.84 -14.89
CA ARG A 104 -8.65 -17.36 -15.52
C ARG A 104 -8.43 -15.88 -15.18
N HIS A 105 -7.24 -15.58 -14.68
CA HIS A 105 -6.81 -14.24 -14.28
C HIS A 105 -5.55 -13.91 -15.08
N ASN A 106 -5.70 -13.09 -16.09
CA ASN A 106 -4.62 -12.68 -16.98
C ASN A 106 -3.83 -11.56 -16.29
N VAL A 107 -2.52 -11.70 -16.20
CA VAL A 107 -1.60 -10.78 -15.54
C VAL A 107 -0.73 -10.13 -16.61
N ILE A 108 -0.78 -8.80 -16.70
CA ILE A 108 0.06 -8.01 -17.61
C ILE A 108 1.30 -7.52 -16.85
N THR A 109 2.46 -7.66 -17.47
CA THR A 109 3.74 -7.14 -16.96
C THR A 109 4.30 -5.99 -17.81
N SER A 110 3.95 -5.92 -19.10
CA SER A 110 4.44 -4.86 -19.99
C SER A 110 3.72 -3.52 -19.76
N PRO A 111 4.46 -2.41 -19.66
CA PRO A 111 3.88 -1.08 -19.52
C PRO A 111 3.00 -0.63 -20.69
N SER A 112 3.38 -0.94 -21.94
CA SER A 112 2.57 -0.56 -23.10
C SER A 112 1.22 -1.27 -23.13
N LEU A 113 1.18 -2.56 -22.77
CA LEU A 113 -0.07 -3.31 -22.62
C LEU A 113 -0.90 -2.81 -21.45
N ALA A 114 -0.26 -2.44 -20.34
CA ALA A 114 -0.93 -1.81 -19.21
C ALA A 114 -1.58 -0.49 -19.62
N LYS A 115 -0.85 0.38 -20.33
CA LYS A 115 -1.36 1.66 -20.87
C LYS A 115 -2.50 1.43 -21.85
N ALA A 116 -2.39 0.44 -22.75
CA ALA A 116 -3.45 0.08 -23.68
C ALA A 116 -4.71 -0.41 -22.95
N LEU A 117 -4.56 -1.23 -21.90
CA LEU A 117 -5.69 -1.67 -21.07
C LEU A 117 -6.36 -0.51 -20.33
N LEU A 118 -5.59 0.45 -19.82
CA LEU A 118 -6.14 1.62 -19.13
C LEU A 118 -6.86 2.56 -20.09
N ALA A 119 -6.43 2.63 -21.36
CA ALA A 119 -7.11 3.37 -22.42
C ALA A 119 -8.31 2.63 -23.04
N GLU A 120 -8.44 1.32 -22.79
CA GLU A 120 -9.52 0.49 -23.32
C GLU A 120 -10.89 0.96 -22.81
N GLN A 121 -11.93 0.83 -23.64
CA GLN A 121 -13.24 1.38 -23.36
C GLN A 121 -13.89 0.71 -22.12
N LYS A 122 -14.48 1.51 -21.22
CA LYS A 122 -15.23 1.05 -20.02
C LYS A 122 -16.40 0.07 -20.34
N SER A 123 -16.74 -0.11 -21.61
CA SER A 123 -17.77 -1.05 -22.07
C SER A 123 -17.27 -2.50 -22.14
N SER A 124 -15.96 -2.71 -22.30
CA SER A 124 -15.30 -4.02 -22.43
C SER A 124 -14.76 -4.56 -21.11
N ILE A 125 -14.56 -3.68 -20.12
CA ILE A 125 -14.00 -4.00 -18.80
C ILE A 125 -14.75 -3.29 -17.67
N VAL A 126 -14.89 -3.96 -16.53
CA VAL A 126 -15.56 -3.41 -15.33
C VAL A 126 -14.60 -3.44 -14.14
N SER A 127 -14.37 -2.27 -13.50
CA SER A 127 -13.59 -2.15 -12.23
C SER A 127 -14.30 -2.82 -11.07
N ASN A 128 -15.60 -2.57 -10.96
CA ASN A 128 -16.32 -2.66 -9.70
C ASN A 128 -16.57 -4.09 -9.24
N ALA A 129 -16.37 -5.09 -10.09
CA ALA A 129 -16.60 -6.48 -9.73
C ALA A 129 -15.70 -6.92 -8.58
N PHE A 130 -14.44 -6.47 -8.56
CA PHE A 130 -13.51 -6.77 -7.48
C PHE A 130 -13.75 -5.88 -6.25
N THR A 131 -13.96 -4.58 -6.45
CA THR A 131 -14.31 -3.65 -5.36
C THR A 131 -15.55 -4.12 -4.61
N THR A 132 -16.63 -4.49 -5.31
CA THR A 132 -17.86 -5.03 -4.70
C THR A 132 -17.57 -6.31 -3.91
N TYR A 133 -16.73 -7.19 -4.45
CA TYR A 133 -16.34 -8.42 -3.76
C TYR A 133 -15.58 -8.13 -2.47
N VAL A 134 -14.60 -7.23 -2.51
CA VAL A 134 -13.80 -6.79 -1.35
C VAL A 134 -14.69 -6.11 -0.31
N MET A 135 -15.56 -5.19 -0.73
CA MET A 135 -16.51 -4.53 0.17
C MET A 135 -17.41 -5.51 0.91
N GLU A 136 -17.95 -6.52 0.22
CA GLU A 136 -18.82 -7.52 0.85
C GLU A 136 -18.04 -8.47 1.78
N HIS A 137 -16.95 -9.07 1.30
CA HIS A 137 -16.27 -10.16 1.99
C HIS A 137 -15.29 -9.66 3.05
N VAL A 138 -14.59 -8.57 2.76
CA VAL A 138 -13.50 -8.03 3.58
C VAL A 138 -14.01 -6.95 4.52
N PHE A 139 -14.74 -5.97 4.02
CA PHE A 139 -15.22 -4.85 4.84
C PHE A 139 -16.60 -5.10 5.47
N GLY A 140 -17.46 -5.92 4.87
CA GLY A 140 -18.75 -6.30 5.47
C GLY A 140 -19.94 -5.50 4.99
N ALA A 141 -19.81 -4.90 3.81
CA ALA A 141 -20.91 -4.26 3.14
C ALA A 141 -22.09 -5.25 3.03
N PRO A 142 -23.29 -4.87 3.51
CA PRO A 142 -24.47 -5.71 3.40
C PRO A 142 -24.80 -6.01 1.94
N LYS A 143 -25.39 -7.18 1.63
CA LYS A 143 -25.76 -7.54 0.25
C LYS A 143 -26.72 -6.54 -0.42
N SER A 144 -27.45 -5.74 0.35
CA SER A 144 -28.30 -4.65 -0.17
C SER A 144 -27.51 -3.60 -0.94
N THR A 145 -26.22 -3.39 -0.63
CA THR A 145 -25.34 -2.44 -1.33
C THR A 145 -24.96 -2.90 -2.74
N ARG A 146 -25.25 -4.16 -3.13
CA ARG A 146 -25.06 -4.64 -4.51
C ARG A 146 -25.96 -3.93 -5.53
N LYS A 147 -27.04 -3.29 -5.07
CA LYS A 147 -27.95 -2.51 -5.92
C LYS A 147 -27.42 -1.11 -6.25
N LEU A 148 -26.40 -0.63 -5.53
CA LEU A 148 -25.78 0.65 -5.82
C LEU A 148 -25.05 0.54 -7.15
N ASN A 149 -25.27 1.52 -8.04
CA ASN A 149 -24.39 1.68 -9.18
C ASN A 149 -23.04 2.15 -8.67
N ARG A 150 -22.14 1.19 -8.41
CA ARG A 150 -20.79 1.47 -7.93
C ARG A 150 -20.03 2.40 -8.87
N VAL A 151 -20.30 2.44 -10.18
CA VAL A 151 -19.54 3.36 -11.07
C VAL A 151 -19.88 4.80 -10.73
N ASP A 152 -21.17 5.10 -10.62
CA ASP A 152 -21.63 6.46 -10.34
C ASP A 152 -21.40 6.82 -8.87
N PHE A 153 -21.61 5.87 -7.96
CA PHE A 153 -21.37 6.05 -6.53
C PHE A 153 -19.89 6.20 -6.22
N ASP A 154 -19.03 5.35 -6.79
CA ASP A 154 -17.59 5.46 -6.64
C ASP A 154 -17.06 6.65 -7.45
N ALA A 155 -17.72 7.17 -8.49
CA ALA A 155 -17.32 8.42 -9.14
C ALA A 155 -17.72 9.66 -8.33
N GLN A 156 -18.84 9.61 -7.59
CA GLN A 156 -19.27 10.66 -6.67
C GLN A 156 -18.46 10.63 -5.37
N CYS A 157 -18.09 9.44 -4.90
CA CYS A 157 -17.31 9.21 -3.68
C CYS A 157 -15.85 8.83 -3.97
N THR A 158 -15.34 9.16 -5.17
CA THR A 158 -14.03 8.73 -5.77
C THR A 158 -13.30 7.72 -4.91
N SER A 159 -13.81 6.49 -4.97
CA SER A 159 -13.59 5.46 -3.95
C SER A 159 -12.12 5.06 -3.88
N MET A 160 -11.60 5.02 -2.65
CA MET A 160 -10.38 4.30 -2.27
C MET A 160 -9.13 4.77 -3.00
N GLU A 161 -8.46 5.77 -2.46
CA GLU A 161 -7.28 5.51 -1.61
C GLU A 161 -6.49 6.80 -1.40
N PHE A 162 -6.36 7.67 -2.39
CA PHE A 162 -5.53 8.88 -2.28
C PHE A 162 -6.03 10.05 -3.14
N GLN A 163 -7.27 9.97 -3.62
CA GLN A 163 -7.90 10.99 -4.46
C GLN A 163 -8.86 11.84 -3.62
N MET A 164 -8.37 12.43 -2.52
CA MET A 164 -9.01 13.65 -2.05
C MET A 164 -8.96 14.63 -3.23
N GLN A 165 -10.11 15.07 -3.73
CA GLN A 165 -10.13 16.08 -4.78
C GLN A 165 -9.74 17.43 -4.17
N GLU A 166 -9.09 18.28 -4.96
CA GLU A 166 -8.97 19.68 -4.57
C GLU A 166 -10.37 20.33 -4.61
N PRO A 167 -10.73 21.15 -3.61
CA PRO A 167 -9.88 21.72 -2.54
C PRO A 167 -9.79 20.88 -1.23
N LEU A 168 -10.62 19.84 -1.06
CA LEU A 168 -10.69 19.05 0.19
C LEU A 168 -9.35 18.41 0.57
N ALA A 169 -8.52 18.05 -0.41
CA ALA A 169 -7.18 17.52 -0.19
C ALA A 169 -6.26 18.52 0.51
N SER A 170 -6.20 19.75 -0.01
CA SER A 170 -5.42 20.84 0.57
C SER A 170 -5.90 21.16 1.99
N ASP A 171 -7.21 21.27 2.19
CA ASP A 171 -7.80 21.59 3.50
C ASP A 171 -7.49 20.52 4.55
N CYS A 172 -7.75 19.24 4.23
CA CYS A 172 -7.43 18.14 5.13
C CYS A 172 -5.93 18.01 5.39
N SER A 173 -5.10 18.25 4.37
CA SER A 173 -3.65 18.19 4.53
C SER A 173 -3.17 19.29 5.49
N SER A 174 -3.69 20.51 5.37
CA SER A 174 -3.33 21.63 6.23
C SER A 174 -3.68 21.37 7.70
N VAL A 175 -4.89 20.88 7.96
CA VAL A 175 -5.33 20.50 9.32
C VAL A 175 -4.48 19.38 9.90
N THR A 176 -4.16 18.36 9.08
CA THR A 176 -3.34 17.23 9.51
C THR A 176 -1.91 17.67 9.81
N ILE A 177 -1.32 18.54 9.00
CA ILE A 177 0.01 19.11 9.24
C ILE A 177 0.03 19.93 10.52
N GLN A 178 -1.00 20.75 10.76
CA GLN A 178 -1.11 21.51 12.01
C GLN A 178 -1.15 20.57 13.23
N LYS A 179 -1.91 19.46 13.17
CA LYS A 179 -1.89 18.45 14.24
C LYS A 179 -0.52 17.76 14.35
N ILE A 180 0.20 17.54 13.25
CA ILE A 180 1.58 17.03 13.27
C ILE A 180 2.50 18.03 13.98
N GLU A 181 2.47 19.32 13.66
CA GLU A 181 3.27 20.36 14.32
C GLU A 181 2.99 20.44 15.83
N GLN A 182 1.72 20.28 16.23
CA GLN A 182 1.29 20.26 17.63
C GLN A 182 1.77 19.02 18.39
N ASN A 183 1.65 17.84 17.77
CA ASN A 183 1.92 16.56 18.42
C ASN A 183 3.38 16.13 18.32
N MET A 184 4.13 16.56 17.30
CA MET A 184 5.51 16.13 17.02
C MET A 184 6.47 16.37 18.19
N PRO A 185 6.46 17.52 18.88
CA PRO A 185 7.32 17.76 20.03
C PRO A 185 6.98 16.84 21.23
N ASN A 186 5.72 16.43 21.34
CA ASN A 186 5.19 15.59 22.42
C ASN A 186 5.02 14.12 21.98
N MET A 187 5.67 13.72 20.87
CA MET A 187 5.59 12.34 20.39
C MET A 187 6.05 11.33 21.45
N LEU A 188 6.99 11.73 22.32
CA LEU A 188 7.43 10.99 23.48
C LEU A 188 7.25 11.84 24.75
N SER A 189 6.52 11.32 25.74
CA SER A 189 6.31 11.95 27.06
C SER A 189 7.48 11.77 28.01
N PHE A 190 8.34 10.77 27.74
CA PHE A 190 9.40 10.30 28.64
C PHE A 190 8.87 9.81 30.01
N CYS A 191 7.59 9.45 30.08
CA CYS A 191 6.94 8.95 31.30
C CYS A 191 6.89 7.42 31.33
N SER A 192 7.18 6.83 32.51
CA SER A 192 7.03 5.39 32.74
C SER A 192 5.58 4.98 32.99
N SER A 193 4.77 5.91 33.49
CA SER A 193 3.36 5.73 33.81
C SER A 193 2.51 5.79 32.54
N VAL A 194 1.68 4.75 32.34
CA VAL A 194 0.75 4.66 31.20
C VAL A 194 -0.29 5.78 31.22
N VAL A 195 -0.62 6.31 32.40
CA VAL A 195 -1.60 7.40 32.55
C VAL A 195 -1.08 8.68 31.92
N ASP A 196 0.21 8.96 32.10
CA ASP A 196 0.89 10.18 31.63
C ASP A 196 1.40 10.06 30.19
N GLN A 197 1.27 8.88 29.58
CA GLN A 197 1.60 8.62 28.18
C GLN A 197 0.47 9.04 27.24
N HIS A 198 0.83 9.53 26.06
CA HIS A 198 -0.11 9.78 24.98
C HIS A 198 -0.72 8.50 24.42
N LEU A 199 -1.86 8.59 23.73
CA LEU A 199 -2.57 7.43 23.21
C LEU A 199 -1.68 6.55 22.29
N TRP A 200 -0.89 7.18 21.41
CA TRP A 200 0.04 6.47 20.53
C TRP A 200 1.21 5.82 21.28
N GLU A 201 1.64 6.41 22.41
CA GLU A 201 2.67 5.86 23.28
C GLU A 201 2.18 4.63 24.01
N ARG A 202 0.96 4.62 24.53
CA ARG A 202 0.38 3.47 25.24
C ARG A 202 0.31 2.21 24.37
N MET A 203 0.13 2.38 23.06
CA MET A 203 0.13 1.30 22.07
C MET A 203 1.53 0.89 21.61
N SER A 204 2.56 1.63 22.03
CA SER A 204 3.96 1.46 21.66
C SER A 204 4.76 1.03 22.89
N THR A 205 5.43 -0.12 22.85
CA THR A 205 6.25 -0.54 24.00
C THR A 205 7.46 0.39 24.14
N ILE A 206 7.39 1.35 25.07
CA ILE A 206 8.46 2.31 25.37
C ILE A 206 9.25 1.83 26.59
N SER A 207 10.57 1.93 26.50
CA SER A 207 11.48 1.64 27.61
C SER A 207 12.38 2.83 27.83
N LEU A 208 12.27 3.47 28.99
CA LEU A 208 13.15 4.58 29.37
C LEU A 208 14.54 4.03 29.67
N ILE A 209 15.54 4.58 28.99
CA ILE A 209 16.95 4.29 29.26
C ILE A 209 17.55 5.56 29.82
N GLY A 210 17.74 5.62 31.13
CA GLY A 210 18.36 6.76 31.80
C GLY A 210 19.20 6.32 32.99
N ASP A 211 20.48 6.67 32.94
CA ASP A 211 21.44 6.67 34.04
C ASP A 211 22.19 8.03 33.97
N GLY A 212 21.44 9.15 33.94
CA GLY A 212 21.93 10.52 33.72
C GLY A 212 20.85 11.55 33.32
N ASP A 213 21.27 12.79 33.00
CA ASP A 213 20.44 13.98 32.69
C ASP A 213 19.82 13.96 31.26
N ASP A 214 20.32 13.10 30.36
CA ASP A 214 19.79 12.95 28.99
C ASP A 214 18.61 11.96 28.97
N GLN A 215 17.39 12.45 28.73
CA GLN A 215 16.20 11.62 28.58
C GLN A 215 16.23 10.88 27.23
N VAL A 216 16.52 9.57 27.26
CA VAL A 216 16.56 8.71 26.07
C VAL A 216 15.52 7.59 26.19
N CYS A 217 14.72 7.40 25.14
CA CYS A 217 13.74 6.32 25.06
C CYS A 217 14.19 5.25 24.07
N GLU A 218 14.17 3.98 24.47
CA GLU A 218 14.20 2.86 23.53
C GLU A 218 12.77 2.49 23.11
N VAL A 219 12.54 2.49 21.80
CA VAL A 219 11.23 2.25 21.20
C VAL A 219 11.33 1.36 19.96
N ASN A 220 10.23 0.72 19.62
CA ASN A 220 10.03 0.06 18.33
C ASN A 220 9.59 1.12 17.30
N LEU A 221 10.47 1.46 16.35
CA LEU A 221 10.30 2.59 15.44
C LEU A 221 9.03 2.49 14.58
N ASN A 222 8.79 1.33 13.96
CA ASN A 222 7.62 1.15 13.10
C ASN A 222 6.32 1.25 13.91
N THR A 223 6.28 0.61 15.09
CA THR A 223 5.12 0.67 15.97
C THR A 223 4.82 2.10 16.43
N LEU A 224 5.84 2.87 16.83
CA LEU A 224 5.67 4.25 17.27
C LEU A 224 5.16 5.15 16.13
N ILE A 225 5.85 5.16 14.99
CA ILE A 225 5.47 5.98 13.83
C ILE A 225 4.04 5.66 13.41
N ARG A 226 3.74 4.36 13.26
CA ARG A 226 2.42 3.92 12.83
C ARG A 226 1.33 4.41 13.78
N ASN A 227 1.50 4.25 15.08
CA ASN A 227 0.49 4.64 16.05
C ASN A 227 0.35 6.17 16.13
N PHE A 228 1.46 6.91 16.07
CA PHE A 228 1.44 8.38 16.10
C PHE A 228 0.71 8.95 14.89
N VAL A 229 1.09 8.51 13.69
CA VAL A 229 0.49 9.00 12.44
C VAL A 229 -0.98 8.56 12.36
N ALA A 230 -1.30 7.31 12.73
CA ALA A 230 -2.68 6.82 12.75
C ALA A 230 -3.58 7.68 13.63
N VAL A 231 -3.19 7.93 14.88
CA VAL A 231 -3.99 8.78 15.80
C VAL A 231 -4.12 10.19 15.22
N THR A 232 -3.01 10.81 14.82
CA THR A 232 -3.00 12.19 14.31
C THR A 232 -3.89 12.36 13.09
N VAL A 233 -3.79 11.47 12.10
CA VAL A 233 -4.57 11.51 10.86
C VAL A 233 -6.04 11.16 11.10
N MET A 234 -6.33 10.14 11.93
CA MET A 234 -7.71 9.78 12.25
C MET A 234 -8.41 10.90 13.02
N THR A 235 -7.73 11.56 13.96
CA THR A 235 -8.27 12.74 14.64
C THR A 235 -8.51 13.90 13.67
N ALA A 236 -7.59 14.13 12.71
CA ALA A 236 -7.76 15.19 11.70
C ALA A 236 -8.96 14.95 10.77
N ILE A 237 -9.28 13.69 10.47
CA ILE A 237 -10.35 13.32 9.53
C ILE A 237 -11.69 13.08 10.24
N MET A 238 -11.68 12.37 11.37
CA MET A 238 -12.88 11.89 12.07
C MET A 238 -13.25 12.73 13.30
N GLY A 239 -12.43 13.73 13.68
CA GLY A 239 -12.62 14.54 14.88
C GLY A 239 -12.01 13.93 16.15
N GLU A 240 -11.92 14.73 17.22
CA GLU A 240 -11.35 14.35 18.51
C GLU A 240 -12.22 13.30 19.23
N ASP A 241 -13.53 13.54 19.30
CA ASP A 241 -14.53 12.63 19.88
C ASP A 241 -14.44 11.20 19.32
N PHE A 242 -14.11 11.05 18.03
CA PHE A 242 -13.93 9.73 17.43
C PHE A 242 -12.76 8.96 18.06
N MET A 243 -11.64 9.63 18.30
CA MET A 243 -10.48 9.00 18.93
C MET A 243 -10.64 8.84 20.44
N GLU A 244 -11.42 9.69 21.11
CA GLU A 244 -11.80 9.51 22.51
C GLU A 244 -12.77 8.33 22.71
N ALA A 245 -13.80 8.22 21.87
CA ALA A 245 -14.79 7.15 21.93
C ALA A 245 -14.23 5.79 21.47
N LEU A 246 -13.31 5.80 20.48
CA LEU A 246 -12.76 4.59 19.86
C LEU A 246 -11.21 4.58 19.84
N PRO A 247 -10.54 4.64 21.01
CA PRO A 247 -9.09 4.82 21.11
C PRO A 247 -8.28 3.63 20.56
N ASN A 248 -8.90 2.45 20.50
CA ASN A 248 -8.27 1.22 19.99
C ASN A 248 -8.37 1.06 18.46
N THR A 249 -8.92 2.03 17.74
CA THR A 249 -9.15 1.96 16.28
C THR A 249 -7.86 1.67 15.49
N PRO A 250 -6.74 2.39 15.69
CA PRO A 250 -5.48 2.11 14.98
C PRO A 250 -4.99 0.67 15.19
N ASP A 251 -5.17 0.16 16.40
CA ASP A 251 -4.71 -1.14 16.82
C ASP A 251 -5.58 -2.28 16.27
N ASP A 252 -6.88 -2.02 16.13
CA ASP A 252 -7.82 -2.92 15.48
C ASP A 252 -7.68 -2.95 13.96
N ILE A 253 -7.40 -1.82 13.32
CA ILE A 253 -7.06 -1.77 11.90
C ILE A 253 -5.81 -2.62 11.64
N ARG A 254 -4.80 -2.56 12.51
CA ARG A 254 -3.60 -3.43 12.42
C ARG A 254 -3.96 -4.91 12.45
N LYS A 255 -4.69 -5.32 13.49
CA LYS A 255 -5.09 -6.71 13.72
C LYS A 255 -5.95 -7.24 12.57
N PHE A 256 -6.79 -6.39 12.01
CA PHE A 256 -7.56 -6.66 10.80
C PHE A 256 -6.64 -6.82 9.57
N ASN A 257 -5.72 -5.89 9.33
CA ASN A 257 -4.82 -5.87 8.18
C ASN A 257 -3.89 -7.09 8.10
N ASN A 258 -3.42 -7.57 9.26
CA ASN A 258 -2.49 -8.72 9.36
C ASN A 258 -2.93 -9.97 8.58
N ASN A 259 -4.25 -10.16 8.39
CA ASN A 259 -4.83 -11.28 7.65
C ASN A 259 -5.77 -10.81 6.51
N PHE A 260 -5.61 -9.58 6.03
CA PHE A 260 -6.42 -9.01 4.94
C PHE A 260 -6.44 -9.93 3.71
N ASN A 261 -5.27 -10.36 3.24
CA ASN A 261 -5.15 -11.25 2.08
C ASN A 261 -5.84 -12.62 2.29
N ALA A 262 -5.82 -13.16 3.52
CA ALA A 262 -6.53 -14.40 3.84
C ALA A 262 -8.06 -14.22 3.77
N ILE A 263 -8.56 -13.07 4.25
CA ILE A 263 -9.99 -12.73 4.19
C ILE A 263 -10.42 -12.48 2.74
N VAL A 264 -9.60 -11.80 1.92
CA VAL A 264 -9.84 -11.61 0.47
C VAL A 264 -10.00 -12.96 -0.24
N LEU A 265 -9.21 -13.97 0.12
CA LEU A 265 -9.33 -15.32 -0.43
C LEU A 265 -10.54 -16.12 0.08
N GLY A 266 -11.37 -15.51 0.93
CA GLY A 266 -12.57 -16.14 1.47
C GLY A 266 -12.30 -17.18 2.56
N ILE A 267 -11.09 -17.18 3.15
CA ILE A 267 -10.73 -18.10 4.24
C ILE A 267 -11.59 -17.77 5.47
N GLN A 268 -12.40 -18.74 5.88
CA GLN A 268 -13.37 -18.55 6.96
C GLN A 268 -12.71 -18.54 8.34
N ARG A 269 -13.36 -17.86 9.30
CA ARG A 269 -12.86 -17.72 10.69
C ARG A 269 -12.54 -19.04 11.41
N TRP A 270 -13.23 -20.12 11.05
CA TRP A 270 -13.06 -21.43 11.67
C TRP A 270 -11.87 -22.22 11.11
N VAL A 271 -11.27 -21.78 10.00
CA VAL A 271 -10.05 -22.38 9.46
C VAL A 271 -8.89 -22.11 10.43
N PRO A 272 -8.05 -23.11 10.76
CA PRO A 272 -6.93 -22.96 11.69
C PRO A 272 -5.79 -22.12 11.05
N PHE A 273 -6.04 -20.83 10.89
CA PHE A 273 -5.11 -19.85 10.35
C PHE A 273 -4.65 -18.90 11.47
N PRO A 274 -3.33 -18.75 11.71
CA PRO A 274 -2.81 -17.94 12.81
C PRO A 274 -3.35 -16.51 12.82
N GLY A 275 -3.95 -16.11 13.94
CA GLY A 275 -4.46 -14.75 14.15
C GLY A 275 -5.74 -14.39 13.38
N LEU A 276 -6.27 -15.26 12.50
CA LEU A 276 -7.47 -14.97 11.71
C LEU A 276 -8.73 -14.72 12.57
N PRO A 277 -8.98 -15.48 13.67
CA PRO A 277 -10.08 -15.17 14.58
C PRO A 277 -9.97 -13.78 15.22
N THR A 278 -8.75 -13.31 15.49
CA THR A 278 -8.49 -11.97 16.01
C THR A 278 -8.81 -10.91 14.96
N SER A 279 -8.41 -11.11 13.70
CA SER A 279 -8.73 -10.20 12.59
C SER A 279 -10.23 -10.06 12.37
N TYR A 280 -11.00 -11.15 12.39
CA TYR A 280 -12.47 -11.10 12.30
C TYR A 280 -13.11 -10.40 13.52
N ARG A 281 -12.56 -10.58 14.73
CA ARG A 281 -13.05 -9.89 15.93
C ARG A 281 -12.77 -8.38 15.86
N SER A 282 -11.57 -7.98 15.46
CA SER A 282 -11.22 -6.56 15.29
C SER A 282 -12.08 -5.90 14.20
N ARG A 283 -12.28 -6.54 13.05
CA ARG A 283 -13.23 -6.05 12.03
C ARG A 283 -14.63 -5.81 12.61
N ARG A 284 -15.14 -6.73 13.43
CA ARG A 284 -16.46 -6.57 14.05
C ARG A 284 -16.52 -5.36 14.97
N ARG A 285 -15.49 -5.13 15.80
CA ARG A 285 -15.40 -3.95 16.68
C ARG A 285 -15.34 -2.66 15.88
N LEU A 286 -14.51 -2.61 14.84
CA LEU A 286 -14.41 -1.46 13.94
C LEU A 286 -15.77 -1.13 13.32
N LEU A 287 -16.47 -2.13 12.74
CA LEU A 287 -17.79 -1.92 12.16
C LEU A 287 -18.82 -1.42 13.19
N GLN A 288 -18.76 -1.91 14.43
CA GLN A 288 -19.64 -1.45 15.51
C GLN A 288 -19.35 0.01 15.87
N GLY A 289 -18.08 0.38 16.07
CA GLY A 289 -17.68 1.76 16.35
C GLY A 289 -18.05 2.73 15.22
N MET A 290 -17.74 2.37 13.97
CA MET A 290 -18.11 3.16 12.80
C MET A 290 -19.63 3.29 12.65
N THR A 291 -20.40 2.25 12.97
CA THR A 291 -21.87 2.34 12.95
C THR A 291 -22.37 3.33 13.99
N ALA A 292 -21.77 3.37 15.18
CA ALA A 292 -22.11 4.34 16.21
C ALA A 292 -21.80 5.78 15.75
N PHE A 293 -20.59 6.03 15.23
CA PHE A 293 -20.20 7.30 14.64
C PHE A 293 -21.18 7.78 13.56
N HIS A 294 -21.49 6.94 12.57
CA HIS A 294 -22.43 7.28 11.50
C HIS A 294 -23.86 7.51 11.99
N SER A 295 -24.27 6.84 13.07
CA SER A 295 -25.59 7.07 13.67
C SER A 295 -25.61 8.42 14.38
N ALA A 296 -24.56 8.75 15.13
CA ALA A 296 -24.38 10.03 15.80
C ALA A 296 -24.36 11.18 14.78
N PHE A 297 -23.60 11.03 13.68
CA PHE A 297 -23.54 12.01 12.59
C PHE A 297 -24.93 12.27 11.98
N ALA A 298 -25.69 11.20 11.75
CA ALA A 298 -27.05 11.32 11.22
C ALA A 298 -28.01 12.06 12.18
N VAL A 299 -27.83 11.92 13.50
CA VAL A 299 -28.60 12.63 14.54
C VAL A 299 -28.22 14.11 14.57
N ALA A 300 -26.92 14.42 14.56
CA ALA A 300 -26.40 15.78 14.54
C ALA A 300 -26.84 16.58 13.30
N GLU A 301 -26.77 15.97 12.11
CA GLU A 301 -27.26 16.58 10.85
C GLU A 301 -28.77 16.89 10.87
N ASN A 302 -29.55 16.18 11.69
CA ASN A 302 -30.97 16.46 11.88
C ASN A 302 -31.23 17.51 12.98
N GLY A 303 -30.19 18.18 13.48
CA GLY A 303 -30.27 19.22 14.52
C GLY A 303 -30.52 18.71 15.94
N HIS A 304 -30.30 17.42 16.19
CA HIS A 304 -30.47 16.81 17.51
C HIS A 304 -29.11 16.57 18.18
N ASP A 305 -29.08 16.57 19.52
CA ASP A 305 -27.87 16.23 20.29
C ASP A 305 -27.46 14.77 20.03
N PRO A 306 -26.26 14.51 19.47
CA PRO A 306 -25.76 13.17 19.18
C PRO A 306 -25.34 12.38 20.44
N GLY A 307 -25.32 13.01 21.61
CA GLY A 307 -25.01 12.39 22.90
C GLY A 307 -23.65 12.80 23.47
N PHE A 308 -23.37 12.35 24.71
CA PHE A 308 -22.18 12.76 25.46
C PHE A 308 -20.86 12.46 24.74
N ASP A 309 -20.77 11.29 24.09
CA ASP A 309 -19.54 10.81 23.43
C ASP A 309 -19.25 11.49 22.07
N TRP A 310 -20.16 12.35 21.58
CA TRP A 310 -20.11 12.91 20.21
C TRP A 310 -20.46 14.41 20.17
N ARG A 311 -20.18 15.15 21.25
CA ARG A 311 -20.55 16.57 21.41
C ARG A 311 -19.87 17.50 20.40
N GLN A 312 -18.66 17.17 19.98
CA GLN A 312 -17.82 17.91 19.03
C GLN A 312 -17.78 17.23 17.66
N ILE A 313 -18.87 16.56 17.27
CA ILE A 313 -18.98 15.90 15.96
C ILE A 313 -18.91 16.88 14.77
N ASP A 314 -19.08 18.17 15.02
CA ASP A 314 -18.87 19.26 14.07
C ASP A 314 -17.39 19.49 13.73
N GLU A 315 -16.45 19.00 14.55
CA GLU A 315 -15.01 19.02 14.26
C GLU A 315 -14.56 17.95 13.25
N VAL A 316 -15.45 17.05 12.84
CA VAL A 316 -15.20 16.10 11.74
C VAL A 316 -14.81 16.87 10.48
N SER A 317 -13.80 16.42 9.73
CA SER A 317 -13.33 17.15 8.56
C SER A 317 -14.40 17.26 7.47
N GLU A 318 -14.40 18.36 6.72
CA GLU A 318 -15.36 18.55 5.61
C GLU A 318 -15.31 17.40 4.60
N PHE A 319 -14.12 16.82 4.39
CA PHE A 319 -13.95 15.61 3.59
C PHE A 319 -14.82 14.44 4.10
N MET A 320 -14.81 14.16 5.40
CA MET A 320 -15.61 13.08 5.97
C MET A 320 -17.10 13.47 6.03
N GLN A 321 -17.42 14.73 6.32
CA GLN A 321 -18.81 15.22 6.31
C GLN A 321 -19.45 15.05 4.93
N ASP A 322 -18.76 15.46 3.86
CA ASP A 322 -19.21 15.32 2.47
C ASP A 322 -19.45 13.86 2.08
N HIS A 323 -18.53 12.96 2.46
CA HIS A 323 -18.73 11.51 2.24
C HIS A 323 -19.96 10.99 2.98
N CYS A 324 -20.15 11.38 4.25
CA CYS A 324 -21.31 10.96 5.04
C CYS A 324 -22.62 11.46 4.42
N ARG A 325 -22.67 12.72 3.96
CA ARG A 325 -23.83 13.30 3.28
C ARG A 325 -24.12 12.59 1.95
N THR A 326 -23.09 12.31 1.16
CA THR A 326 -23.22 11.60 -0.12
C THR A 326 -23.71 10.17 0.07
N TRP A 327 -23.16 9.44 1.05
CA TRP A 327 -23.62 8.09 1.37
C TRP A 327 -25.05 8.07 1.88
N LYS A 328 -25.44 9.04 2.71
CA LYS A 328 -26.82 9.20 3.17
C LYS A 328 -27.77 9.50 2.00
N ALA A 329 -27.38 10.39 1.07
CA ALA A 329 -28.15 10.72 -0.13
C ALA A 329 -28.31 9.52 -1.07
N ALA A 330 -27.30 8.65 -1.14
CA ALA A 330 -27.36 7.37 -1.86
C ALA A 330 -28.21 6.29 -1.15
N GLY A 331 -28.80 6.60 0.01
CA GLY A 331 -29.70 5.71 0.75
C GLY A 331 -28.99 4.63 1.57
N LEU A 332 -27.72 4.82 1.92
CA LEU A 332 -26.99 3.87 2.76
C LEU A 332 -27.46 3.99 4.22
N SER A 333 -27.70 2.84 4.85
CA SER A 333 -27.87 2.78 6.31
C SER A 333 -26.55 3.06 7.04
N ALA A 334 -26.59 3.50 8.31
CA ALA A 334 -25.39 3.70 9.13
C ALA A 334 -24.44 2.48 9.15
N LYS A 335 -24.99 1.27 9.11
CA LYS A 335 -24.22 0.02 9.00
C LYS A 335 -23.52 -0.17 7.65
N SER A 336 -24.16 0.28 6.56
CA SER A 336 -23.56 0.28 5.23
C SER A 336 -22.46 1.34 5.14
N MET A 337 -22.72 2.54 5.65
CA MET A 337 -21.73 3.64 5.72
C MET A 337 -20.50 3.25 6.54
N ALA A 338 -20.70 2.51 7.63
CA ALA A 338 -19.61 1.96 8.43
C ALA A 338 -18.66 1.03 7.65
N SER A 339 -19.15 0.35 6.62
CA SER A 339 -18.31 -0.49 5.77
C SER A 339 -17.47 0.36 4.81
N GLU A 340 -18.04 1.43 4.26
CA GLU A 340 -17.33 2.38 3.38
C GLU A 340 -16.27 3.16 4.17
N SER A 341 -16.61 3.70 5.35
CA SER A 341 -15.66 4.45 6.18
C SER A 341 -14.53 3.57 6.73
N LEU A 342 -14.83 2.31 7.09
CA LEU A 342 -13.79 1.35 7.47
C LEU A 342 -12.81 1.11 6.32
N ALA A 343 -13.33 0.97 5.10
CA ALA A 343 -12.50 0.72 3.94
C ALA A 343 -11.60 1.92 3.62
N LEU A 344 -12.16 3.14 3.72
CA LEU A 344 -11.44 4.40 3.58
C LEU A 344 -10.32 4.56 4.64
N LEU A 345 -10.63 4.37 5.92
CA LEU A 345 -9.64 4.52 6.99
C LEU A 345 -8.57 3.42 6.96
N TRP A 346 -8.94 2.19 6.60
CA TRP A 346 -7.96 1.11 6.39
C TRP A 346 -6.99 1.46 5.25
N ALA A 347 -7.50 1.99 4.14
CA ALA A 347 -6.69 2.39 2.99
C ALA A 347 -5.68 3.49 3.38
N LEU A 348 -6.16 4.55 4.04
CA LEU A 348 -5.33 5.66 4.51
C LEU A 348 -4.28 5.18 5.54
N ASP A 349 -4.70 4.48 6.59
CA ASP A 349 -3.82 4.03 7.68
C ASP A 349 -2.73 3.07 7.19
N THR A 350 -3.10 2.07 6.41
CA THR A 350 -2.16 0.97 6.10
C THR A 350 -1.05 1.42 5.16
N LYS A 351 -1.36 2.26 4.18
CA LYS A 351 -0.36 2.73 3.21
C LYS A 351 0.44 3.93 3.74
N LEU A 352 -0.21 4.98 4.24
CA LEU A 352 0.48 6.20 4.69
C LEU A 352 1.54 5.91 5.77
N ASN A 353 1.14 5.20 6.83
CA ASN A 353 2.04 4.87 7.94
C ASN A 353 3.26 4.05 7.49
N THR A 354 3.03 3.09 6.59
CA THR A 354 4.06 2.18 6.10
C THR A 354 5.03 2.89 5.15
N VAL A 355 4.52 3.77 4.28
CA VAL A 355 5.35 4.59 3.38
C VAL A 355 6.23 5.55 4.19
N ILE A 356 5.66 6.23 5.20
CA ILE A 356 6.42 7.09 6.12
C ILE A 356 7.54 6.30 6.80
N PHE A 357 7.23 5.12 7.35
CA PHE A 357 8.22 4.29 8.01
C PHE A 357 9.36 3.87 7.06
N TRP A 358 9.04 3.37 5.87
CA TRP A 358 10.07 2.95 4.91
C TRP A 358 10.91 4.11 4.44
N ASN A 359 10.30 5.26 4.15
CA ASN A 359 11.01 6.46 3.72
C ASN A 359 12.01 6.90 4.79
N LEU A 360 11.55 7.05 6.04
CA LEU A 360 12.44 7.38 7.17
C LEU A 360 13.55 6.36 7.36
N LEU A 361 13.23 5.08 7.28
CA LEU A 361 14.23 4.03 7.47
C LEU A 361 15.34 4.08 6.41
N HIS A 362 14.99 4.26 5.14
CA HIS A 362 15.98 4.36 4.07
C HIS A 362 16.84 5.62 4.19
N ILE A 363 16.23 6.76 4.56
CA ILE A 363 16.97 8.00 4.83
C ILE A 363 17.94 7.78 6.00
N LEU A 364 17.49 7.20 7.12
CA LEU A 364 18.31 6.99 8.31
C LEU A 364 19.41 5.94 8.11
N ALA A 365 19.17 4.95 7.23
CA ALA A 365 20.12 3.90 6.93
C ALA A 365 21.34 4.40 6.12
N ASP A 366 21.15 5.37 5.23
CA ASP A 366 22.24 5.99 4.48
C ASP A 366 22.63 7.36 5.04
N GLY A 367 23.79 7.41 5.71
CA GLY A 367 24.31 8.64 6.33
C GLY A 367 24.57 9.77 5.33
N LEU A 368 24.87 9.47 4.06
CA LEU A 368 25.09 10.49 3.03
C LEU A 368 23.76 11.13 2.61
N THR A 369 22.77 10.32 2.27
CA THR A 369 21.41 10.77 1.97
C THR A 369 20.80 11.54 3.14
N HIS A 370 20.90 11.02 4.37
CA HIS A 370 20.46 11.72 5.59
C HIS A 370 21.08 13.12 5.69
N SER A 371 22.39 13.24 5.51
CA SER A 371 23.09 14.53 5.64
C SER A 371 22.69 15.53 4.55
N ARG A 372 22.44 15.06 3.32
CA ARG A 372 21.96 15.89 2.21
C ARG A 372 20.54 16.38 2.45
N ILE A 373 19.64 15.49 2.87
CA ILE A 373 18.25 15.83 3.17
C ILE A 373 18.17 16.80 4.35
N MET A 374 18.94 16.58 5.42
CA MET A 374 18.97 17.52 6.55
C MET A 374 19.37 18.94 6.14
N LYS A 375 20.29 19.09 5.18
CA LYS A 375 20.66 20.41 4.63
C LYS A 375 19.55 21.00 3.76
N GLU A 376 18.88 20.16 2.97
CA GLU A 376 17.80 20.55 2.07
C GLU A 376 16.55 21.02 2.82
N ILE A 377 16.16 20.34 3.92
CA ILE A 377 14.95 20.66 4.68
C ILE A 377 15.15 21.76 5.73
N ALA A 378 16.39 22.05 6.14
CA ALA A 378 16.72 23.01 7.19
C ALA A 378 16.01 24.39 7.09
N PRO A 379 15.86 25.02 5.90
CA PRO A 379 15.16 26.31 5.82
C PRO A 379 13.65 26.22 6.06
N TYR A 380 13.03 25.05 5.82
CA TYR A 380 11.58 24.84 5.76
C TYR A 380 11.01 24.00 6.91
N SER A 381 11.85 23.23 7.62
CA SER A 381 11.49 22.49 8.83
C SER A 381 12.33 22.99 10.00
N ARG A 382 11.71 23.78 10.88
CA ARG A 382 12.39 24.43 12.01
C ARG A 382 11.86 23.89 13.32
N ALA A 383 12.72 23.21 14.05
CA ALA A 383 12.47 22.79 15.43
C ALA A 383 13.24 23.70 16.39
N GLY A 384 12.59 24.22 17.43
CA GLY A 384 13.24 25.08 18.39
C GLY A 384 12.34 25.45 19.58
N ARG A 385 12.96 25.95 20.65
CA ARG A 385 12.25 26.63 21.73
C ARG A 385 12.24 28.13 21.45
N PRO A 386 11.09 28.79 21.53
CA PRO A 386 11.04 30.25 21.53
C PRO A 386 11.93 30.82 22.63
N ASN A 387 12.67 31.89 22.36
CA ASN A 387 13.54 32.51 23.35
C ASN A 387 12.69 33.09 24.48
N ALA A 388 13.10 32.90 25.74
CA ALA A 388 12.37 33.40 26.91
C ALA A 388 12.16 34.94 26.89
N GLY A 389 13.00 35.69 26.14
CA GLY A 389 12.88 37.13 25.95
C GLY A 389 11.74 37.59 25.03
N ASP A 390 11.21 36.70 24.19
CA ASP A 390 10.12 37.00 23.25
C ASP A 390 8.72 36.77 23.88
N THR A 391 8.69 36.21 25.10
CA THR A 391 7.45 35.84 25.79
C THR A 391 7.16 36.83 26.92
N VAL A 392 5.89 37.23 27.05
CA VAL A 392 5.43 38.19 28.07
C VAL A 392 5.73 37.70 29.50
N PHE A 393 5.75 36.38 29.72
CA PHE A 393 5.89 35.78 31.04
C PHE A 393 7.29 35.26 31.37
N ARG A 394 8.27 35.35 30.45
CA ARG A 394 9.65 34.85 30.63
C ARG A 394 9.73 33.38 31.10
N LEU A 395 8.72 32.58 30.79
CA LEU A 395 8.70 31.16 31.07
C LEU A 395 9.29 30.41 29.87
N PRO A 396 10.05 29.31 30.08
CA PRO A 396 10.49 28.47 28.97
C PRO A 396 9.25 27.90 28.25
N GLU A 397 9.04 28.30 27.00
CA GLU A 397 7.98 27.71 26.19
C GLU A 397 8.36 26.28 25.76
N PRO A 398 7.35 25.40 25.59
CA PRO A 398 7.59 24.06 25.11
C PRO A 398 8.20 24.09 23.69
N PRO A 399 8.98 23.06 23.31
CA PRO A 399 9.53 22.97 21.97
C PRO A 399 8.41 22.98 20.92
N ARG A 400 8.67 23.64 19.79
CA ARG A 400 7.75 23.70 18.65
C ARG A 400 8.48 23.28 17.38
N VAL A 401 7.70 22.73 16.46
CA VAL A 401 8.11 22.45 15.08
C VAL A 401 7.24 23.30 14.17
N SER A 402 7.87 23.99 13.22
CA SER A 402 7.20 24.74 12.16
C SER A 402 7.60 24.19 10.80
N LEU A 403 6.61 23.89 9.97
CA LEU A 403 6.74 23.23 8.67
C LEU A 403 6.13 24.11 7.57
N ASP A 404 6.96 24.48 6.60
CA ASP A 404 6.50 25.10 5.35
C ASP A 404 6.35 24.00 4.27
N ILE A 405 5.15 23.40 4.21
CA ILE A 405 4.89 22.20 3.40
C ILE A 405 4.96 22.49 1.90
N ASP A 406 4.40 23.62 1.46
CA ASP A 406 4.40 23.97 0.03
C ASP A 406 5.85 24.16 -0.46
N ARG A 407 6.69 24.80 0.35
CA ARG A 407 8.12 24.89 0.02
C ARG A 407 8.88 23.58 0.15
N LEU A 408 8.53 22.71 1.09
CA LEU A 408 9.11 21.35 1.15
C LEU A 408 8.80 20.55 -0.12
N ILE A 409 7.63 20.73 -0.72
CA ILE A 409 7.24 20.03 -1.95
C ILE A 409 7.91 20.62 -3.18
N ASP A 410 8.00 21.95 -3.26
CA ASP A 410 8.49 22.66 -4.43
C ASP A 410 10.02 22.79 -4.45
N SER A 411 10.66 22.89 -3.28
CA SER A 411 12.07 23.25 -3.13
C SER A 411 12.96 22.13 -2.57
N CYS A 412 12.41 20.96 -2.23
CA CYS A 412 13.20 19.81 -1.77
C CYS A 412 13.10 18.61 -2.73
N PRO A 413 13.73 18.68 -3.93
CA PRO A 413 13.68 17.62 -4.92
C PRO A 413 14.28 16.29 -4.43
N LEU A 414 15.32 16.28 -3.60
CA LEU A 414 15.92 15.03 -3.10
C LEU A 414 15.00 14.36 -2.09
N LEU A 415 14.45 15.09 -1.12
CA LEU A 415 13.41 14.57 -0.23
C LEU A 415 12.23 13.97 -1.03
N LYS A 416 11.75 14.69 -2.03
CA LYS A 416 10.67 14.22 -2.92
C LYS A 416 11.08 12.96 -3.70
N ALA A 417 12.32 12.87 -4.17
CA ALA A 417 12.84 11.70 -4.84
C ALA A 417 12.89 10.46 -3.93
N THR A 418 13.24 10.61 -2.63
CA THR A 418 13.17 9.50 -1.68
C THR A 418 11.75 8.96 -1.50
N TYR A 419 10.75 9.83 -1.58
CA TYR A 419 9.34 9.45 -1.50
C TYR A 419 8.94 8.57 -2.69
N TYR A 420 9.24 8.99 -3.92
CA TYR A 420 8.94 8.19 -5.12
C TYR A 420 9.72 6.87 -5.15
N GLU A 421 10.98 6.85 -4.70
CA GLU A 421 11.75 5.60 -4.60
C GLU A 421 11.18 4.65 -3.52
N THR A 422 10.65 5.21 -2.44
CA THR A 422 9.91 4.42 -1.43
C THR A 422 8.65 3.80 -2.04
N LEU A 423 7.89 4.56 -2.83
CA LEU A 423 6.71 4.05 -3.53
C LEU A 423 7.07 2.96 -4.53
N ARG A 424 8.17 3.12 -5.27
CA ARG A 424 8.63 2.13 -6.26
C ARG A 424 8.84 0.76 -5.63
N LEU A 425 9.53 0.73 -4.49
CA LEU A 425 9.98 -0.49 -3.82
C LEU A 425 8.93 -1.11 -2.88
N HIS A 426 8.09 -0.29 -2.24
CA HIS A 426 7.21 -0.75 -1.16
C HIS A 426 5.72 -0.67 -1.49
N SER A 427 5.31 0.13 -2.47
CA SER A 427 3.91 0.19 -2.91
C SER A 427 3.57 -1.04 -3.76
N CYS A 428 2.49 -1.74 -3.43
CA CYS A 428 2.06 -2.93 -4.18
C CYS A 428 0.61 -2.90 -4.71
N PRO A 429 0.21 -1.84 -5.44
CA PRO A 429 -1.13 -1.77 -6.01
C PRO A 429 -1.29 -2.79 -7.14
N ILE A 430 -2.51 -3.31 -7.27
CA ILE A 430 -2.93 -4.19 -8.35
C ILE A 430 -4.17 -3.56 -9.00
N THR A 431 -4.04 -3.06 -10.22
CA THR A 431 -5.23 -2.72 -11.01
C THR A 431 -5.90 -4.02 -11.43
N TYR A 432 -7.18 -4.17 -11.13
CA TYR A 432 -7.89 -5.44 -11.34
C TYR A 432 -9.25 -5.20 -11.98
N ARG A 433 -9.50 -5.81 -13.13
CA ARG A 433 -10.72 -5.61 -13.93
C ARG A 433 -11.36 -6.96 -14.29
N LYS A 434 -12.69 -6.97 -14.43
CA LYS A 434 -13.43 -8.08 -15.04
C LYS A 434 -13.70 -7.78 -16.50
N ILE A 435 -13.47 -8.75 -17.38
CA ILE A 435 -13.71 -8.62 -18.82
C ILE A 435 -15.18 -8.93 -19.11
N THR A 436 -15.89 -7.96 -19.70
CA THR A 436 -17.31 -8.08 -20.09
C THR A 436 -17.50 -8.31 -21.57
N LYS A 437 -16.55 -7.91 -22.41
CA LYS A 437 -16.56 -8.20 -23.84
C LYS A 437 -15.17 -8.64 -24.27
N GLU A 438 -15.09 -9.50 -25.27
CA GLU A 438 -13.81 -9.93 -25.81
C GLU A 438 -13.11 -8.79 -26.56
N PHE A 439 -11.81 -8.62 -26.31
CA PHE A 439 -10.98 -7.61 -26.98
C PHE A 439 -9.55 -8.11 -27.17
N LYS A 440 -8.78 -7.37 -27.96
CA LYS A 440 -7.37 -7.67 -28.27
C LYS A 440 -6.50 -6.48 -27.88
N LEU A 441 -5.36 -6.74 -27.25
CA LEU A 441 -4.34 -5.72 -27.00
C LEU A 441 -3.07 -6.09 -27.73
N THR A 442 -2.41 -5.09 -28.29
CA THR A 442 -1.14 -5.25 -28.99
C THR A 442 -0.06 -4.50 -28.23
N GLU A 443 1.06 -5.19 -28.00
CA GLU A 443 2.24 -4.60 -27.36
C GLU A 443 2.88 -3.52 -28.25
N SER A 444 3.55 -2.52 -27.66
CA SER A 444 4.33 -1.55 -28.43
C SER A 444 5.61 -2.18 -29.01
N PRO A 445 6.10 -1.69 -30.17
CA PRO A 445 7.39 -2.11 -30.70
C PRO A 445 8.59 -1.73 -29.81
N SER A 446 8.46 -0.69 -28.98
CA SER A 446 9.52 -0.25 -28.07
C SER A 446 9.73 -1.25 -26.93
N ASP A 447 8.64 -1.68 -26.28
CA ASP A 447 8.69 -2.65 -25.18
C ASP A 447 9.15 -4.01 -25.68
N ALA A 448 8.70 -4.39 -26.88
CA ALA A 448 9.13 -5.63 -27.51
C ALA A 448 10.65 -5.64 -27.76
N LYS A 449 11.23 -4.49 -28.15
CA LYS A 449 12.68 -4.35 -28.34
C LYS A 449 13.47 -4.42 -27.04
N ILE A 450 12.99 -3.83 -25.95
CA ILE A 450 13.66 -3.87 -24.63
C ILE A 450 13.93 -5.33 -24.21
N VAL A 451 13.00 -6.23 -24.50
CA VAL A 451 13.08 -7.66 -24.14
C VAL A 451 13.47 -8.55 -25.35
N ASN A 452 14.01 -7.96 -26.43
CA ASN A 452 14.44 -8.65 -27.66
C ASN A 452 13.40 -9.62 -28.27
N ARG A 453 12.10 -9.26 -28.21
CA ARG A 453 10.99 -10.04 -28.76
C ARG A 453 10.32 -9.37 -29.95
N LYS A 454 9.54 -10.14 -30.71
CA LYS A 454 8.64 -9.61 -31.73
C LYS A 454 7.39 -9.04 -31.08
N GLN A 455 6.86 -7.98 -31.68
CA GLN A 455 5.57 -7.42 -31.30
C GLN A 455 4.48 -8.49 -31.37
N GLN A 456 3.61 -8.51 -30.37
CA GLN A 456 2.57 -9.52 -30.26
C GLN A 456 1.23 -8.94 -29.84
N THR A 457 0.17 -9.59 -30.35
CA THR A 457 -1.22 -9.28 -30.01
C THR A 457 -1.79 -10.40 -29.15
N TYR A 458 -2.45 -10.02 -28.05
CA TYR A 458 -3.10 -10.92 -27.11
C TYR A 458 -4.62 -10.76 -27.14
N GLN A 459 -5.34 -11.87 -27.06
CA GLN A 459 -6.80 -11.91 -27.02
C GLN A 459 -7.31 -12.26 -25.62
N PHE A 460 -8.25 -11.46 -25.13
CA PHE A 460 -8.84 -11.59 -23.80
C PHE A 460 -10.32 -11.93 -23.92
N LYS A 461 -10.76 -12.99 -23.24
CA LYS A 461 -12.13 -13.51 -23.38
C LYS A 461 -13.09 -12.95 -22.35
N GLU A 462 -14.36 -12.86 -22.73
CA GLU A 462 -15.45 -12.52 -21.81
C GLU A 462 -15.49 -13.46 -20.60
N GLY A 463 -15.75 -12.88 -19.42
CA GLY A 463 -15.87 -13.60 -18.16
C GLY A 463 -14.54 -13.88 -17.44
N GLU A 464 -13.41 -13.67 -18.10
CA GLU A 464 -12.08 -13.72 -17.49
C GLU A 464 -11.78 -12.43 -16.68
N PHE A 465 -10.72 -12.47 -15.88
CA PHE A 465 -10.20 -11.30 -15.18
C PHE A 465 -8.86 -10.88 -15.76
N ILE A 466 -8.55 -9.60 -15.61
CA ILE A 466 -7.27 -9.03 -16.02
C ILE A 466 -6.72 -8.15 -14.91
N ALA A 467 -5.42 -8.28 -14.65
CA ALA A 467 -4.73 -7.62 -13.54
C ALA A 467 -3.39 -7.02 -13.99
N ILE A 468 -3.05 -5.87 -13.44
CA ILE A 468 -1.75 -5.21 -13.59
C ILE A 468 -1.15 -5.06 -12.19
N PRO A 469 -0.26 -5.97 -11.75
CA PRO A 469 0.51 -5.79 -10.53
C PRO A 469 1.67 -4.83 -10.81
N HIS A 470 1.55 -3.58 -10.36
CA HIS A 470 2.52 -2.52 -10.69
C HIS A 470 3.93 -2.81 -10.16
N THR A 471 4.04 -3.56 -9.06
CA THR A 471 5.34 -4.01 -8.52
C THR A 471 6.17 -4.80 -9.51
N LEU A 472 5.54 -5.55 -10.42
CA LEU A 472 6.28 -6.39 -11.36
C LEU A 472 7.08 -5.56 -12.35
N HIS A 473 6.56 -4.41 -12.76
CA HIS A 473 7.26 -3.45 -13.59
C HIS A 473 8.28 -2.64 -12.76
N ASN A 474 7.88 -2.15 -11.58
CA ASN A 474 8.74 -1.33 -10.72
C ASN A 474 10.02 -2.05 -10.25
N THR A 475 10.01 -3.39 -10.24
CA THR A 475 11.15 -4.23 -9.85
C THR A 475 11.72 -5.02 -11.03
N ASP A 476 11.43 -4.60 -12.26
CA ASP A 476 11.91 -5.26 -13.47
C ASP A 476 13.32 -4.76 -13.83
N PRO A 477 14.35 -5.64 -13.87
CA PRO A 477 15.71 -5.27 -14.21
C PRO A 477 15.87 -4.77 -15.66
N HIS A 478 14.91 -5.00 -16.55
CA HIS A 478 14.95 -4.47 -17.92
C HIS A 478 14.62 -2.96 -17.98
N TYR A 479 13.95 -2.44 -16.96
CA TYR A 479 13.49 -1.04 -16.91
C TYR A 479 14.21 -0.23 -15.83
N PHE A 480 14.63 -0.88 -14.74
CA PHE A 480 15.35 -0.27 -13.63
C PHE A 480 16.65 -1.04 -13.41
N GLU A 481 17.80 -0.37 -13.58
CA GLU A 481 19.10 -0.90 -13.16
C GLU A 481 19.06 -1.19 -11.66
N ASP A 482 19.65 -2.28 -11.17
CA ASP A 482 19.64 -2.67 -9.75
C ASP A 482 18.26 -2.46 -9.04
N PRO A 483 17.20 -3.14 -9.51
CA PRO A 483 15.81 -2.82 -9.18
C PRO A 483 15.43 -3.05 -7.71
N GLU A 484 16.25 -3.74 -6.92
CA GLU A 484 15.98 -4.00 -5.50
C GLU A 484 16.71 -3.02 -4.57
N GLU A 485 17.65 -2.24 -5.09
CA GLU A 485 18.38 -1.22 -4.34
C GLU A 485 17.59 0.09 -4.24
N PHE A 486 17.78 0.82 -3.15
CA PHE A 486 17.12 2.10 -2.90
C PHE A 486 18.02 3.25 -3.39
N GLU A 487 17.66 3.85 -4.51
CA GLU A 487 18.41 4.96 -5.13
C GLU A 487 17.48 6.13 -5.48
N PRO A 488 17.38 7.14 -4.61
CA PRO A 488 16.59 8.35 -4.87
C PRO A 488 16.98 9.08 -6.16
N GLU A 489 18.25 9.03 -6.52
CA GLU A 489 18.82 9.67 -7.71
C GLU A 489 18.13 9.27 -9.01
N ARG A 490 17.47 8.11 -9.07
CA ARG A 490 16.69 7.64 -10.24
C ARG A 490 15.61 8.63 -10.68
N PHE A 491 15.05 9.38 -9.73
CA PHE A 491 14.00 10.36 -9.98
C PHE A 491 14.55 11.78 -10.12
N LEU A 492 15.86 11.97 -10.14
CA LEU A 492 16.48 13.29 -10.30
C LEU A 492 17.06 13.42 -11.70
N ALA A 493 16.81 14.55 -12.34
CA ALA A 493 17.43 14.96 -13.59
C ALA A 493 18.04 16.35 -13.42
N GLU A 494 19.18 16.59 -14.06
CA GLU A 494 19.72 17.94 -14.16
C GLU A 494 18.84 18.77 -15.11
N LYS A 495 18.43 19.96 -14.67
CA LYS A 495 17.72 20.91 -15.53
C LYS A 495 18.63 21.26 -16.71
N ALA A 496 18.20 20.90 -17.93
CA ALA A 496 18.87 21.38 -19.13
C ALA A 496 18.75 22.91 -19.16
N VAL A 497 19.89 23.61 -19.21
CA VAL A 497 19.89 25.05 -19.45
C VAL A 497 19.41 25.25 -20.87
N ASP A 498 18.21 25.78 -21.05
CA ASP A 498 17.72 26.25 -22.35
C ASP A 498 18.61 27.41 -22.82
N THR A 499 19.71 27.09 -23.51
CA THR A 499 20.39 28.06 -24.37
C THR A 499 19.53 28.27 -25.63
N SER A 500 18.43 28.98 -25.47
CA SER A 500 17.78 29.62 -26.61
C SER A 500 18.70 30.74 -27.09
N GLU A 501 19.35 30.52 -28.23
CA GLU A 501 20.14 31.50 -28.96
C GLU A 501 19.32 32.77 -29.23
N SER A 502 19.52 33.81 -28.42
CA SER A 502 19.20 35.18 -28.82
C SER A 502 20.44 35.78 -29.49
N THR A 503 20.47 35.70 -30.81
CA THR A 503 21.37 36.49 -31.66
C THR A 503 21.09 37.97 -31.40
N GLU A 504 22.03 38.71 -30.77
CA GLU A 504 22.43 40.08 -31.15
C GLU A 504 23.53 40.68 -30.24
N LYS A 505 24.70 40.83 -30.86
CA LYS A 505 25.83 41.77 -30.69
C LYS A 505 26.08 42.54 -29.36
N SER A 506 27.33 42.30 -28.89
CA SER A 506 28.38 43.26 -28.44
C SER A 506 28.36 43.84 -27.01
N VAL A 507 29.41 43.54 -26.22
CA VAL A 507 30.58 44.39 -25.80
C VAL A 507 31.25 43.69 -24.58
N PRO A 508 32.59 43.66 -24.45
CA PRO A 508 33.28 42.86 -23.42
C PRO A 508 33.58 43.68 -22.16
N THR A 509 33.11 43.26 -20.99
CA THR A 509 33.64 43.78 -19.71
C THR A 509 33.52 42.77 -18.56
N GLU A 510 34.71 42.47 -18.04
CA GLU A 510 35.08 42.06 -16.67
C GLU A 510 34.57 40.77 -16.02
N LYS A 511 35.57 39.95 -15.69
CA LYS A 511 35.55 38.80 -14.81
C LYS A 511 34.85 39.13 -13.49
N ARG A 512 33.69 38.54 -13.27
CA ARG A 512 33.15 38.28 -11.93
C ARG A 512 33.07 36.77 -11.78
N GLU A 513 33.95 36.22 -10.95
CA GLU A 513 33.93 34.82 -10.54
C GLU A 513 32.57 34.54 -9.90
N SER A 514 31.68 33.92 -10.65
CA SER A 514 30.41 33.43 -10.14
C SER A 514 30.66 32.10 -9.44
N PHE A 515 30.29 32.08 -8.16
CA PHE A 515 30.12 30.90 -7.33
C PHE A 515 29.49 29.77 -8.15
N THR A 516 30.07 28.57 -8.04
CA THR A 516 29.56 27.32 -8.58
C THR A 516 28.12 27.10 -8.12
N ALA A 517 27.15 27.51 -8.95
CA ALA A 517 25.76 27.15 -8.77
C ALA A 517 25.66 25.63 -8.95
N GLN A 518 25.20 24.93 -7.90
CA GLN A 518 24.82 23.53 -8.03
C GLN A 518 23.73 23.42 -9.10
N PRO A 519 23.78 22.41 -9.99
CA PRO A 519 22.75 22.22 -10.99
C PRO A 519 21.39 22.05 -10.29
N GLU A 520 20.39 22.80 -10.75
CA GLU A 520 19.03 22.71 -10.25
C GLU A 520 18.48 21.32 -10.62
N LEU A 521 18.27 20.48 -9.60
CA LEU A 521 17.76 19.11 -9.78
C LEU A 521 16.24 19.16 -9.93
N VAL A 522 15.73 18.60 -11.03
CA VAL A 522 14.30 18.50 -11.34
C VAL A 522 13.86 17.06 -11.23
N LEU A 523 12.66 16.84 -10.70
CA LEU A 523 12.10 15.50 -10.57
C LEU A 523 11.71 14.92 -11.95
N LYS A 524 12.20 13.71 -12.26
CA LYS A 524 11.86 12.94 -13.46
C LYS A 524 11.00 11.73 -13.07
N ILE A 525 9.69 11.83 -13.25
CA ILE A 525 8.75 10.72 -13.01
C ILE A 525 8.64 9.89 -14.30
N PRO A 526 8.77 8.54 -14.23
CA PRO A 526 8.59 7.67 -15.39
C PRO A 526 7.21 7.86 -16.07
N ASP A 527 7.14 7.80 -17.40
CA ASP A 527 5.86 7.91 -18.13
C ASP A 527 4.84 6.82 -17.77
N THR A 528 5.32 5.69 -17.25
CA THR A 528 4.47 4.61 -16.75
C THR A 528 3.74 5.00 -15.45
N TRP A 529 4.24 6.04 -14.79
CA TRP A 529 3.66 6.70 -13.64
C TRP A 529 2.97 8.02 -14.04
N THR A 530 2.97 8.50 -15.29
CA THR A 530 2.31 9.78 -15.60
C THR A 530 0.81 9.63 -15.90
N VAL A 531 0.03 10.64 -15.50
CA VAL A 531 -1.44 10.68 -15.39
C VAL A 531 -2.19 10.70 -16.75
N ASN A 532 -1.48 10.67 -17.89
CA ASN A 532 -2.05 10.93 -19.22
C ASN A 532 -3.02 9.84 -19.77
N GLY A 533 -3.61 9.00 -18.91
CA GLY A 533 -4.57 7.97 -19.31
C GLY A 533 -5.75 7.75 -18.38
N GLY A 534 -6.02 8.58 -17.36
CA GLY A 534 -7.25 8.45 -16.55
C GLY A 534 -7.49 7.08 -15.93
N GLY A 535 -6.43 6.29 -15.72
CA GLY A 535 -6.51 4.93 -15.21
C GLY A 535 -6.58 4.92 -13.69
N GLU A 536 -7.61 4.29 -13.11
CA GLU A 536 -7.67 4.02 -11.68
C GLU A 536 -6.49 3.10 -11.28
N ASN A 537 -5.73 3.50 -10.25
CA ASN A 537 -4.71 2.74 -9.51
C ASN A 537 -3.27 2.73 -10.07
N THR A 538 -2.72 3.85 -10.57
CA THR A 538 -1.27 3.97 -10.89
C THR A 538 -0.44 4.35 -9.66
N VAL A 539 0.86 4.04 -9.67
CA VAL A 539 1.79 4.31 -8.54
C VAL A 539 1.94 5.80 -8.22
N SER A 540 1.68 6.67 -9.20
CA SER A 540 1.67 8.13 -9.07
C SER A 540 0.37 8.75 -8.57
N GLN A 541 -0.68 7.96 -8.41
CA GLN A 541 -1.96 8.47 -7.89
C GLN A 541 -1.98 8.62 -6.37
N ASP A 542 -0.81 8.56 -5.73
CA ASP A 542 -0.62 8.94 -4.34
C ASP A 542 -0.87 10.45 -4.25
N GLY A 543 -2.15 10.83 -4.19
CA GLY A 543 -2.57 12.19 -4.37
C GLY A 543 -1.99 13.12 -3.32
N ASN A 544 -2.10 14.41 -3.63
CA ASN A 544 -1.47 15.52 -2.93
C ASN A 544 -1.49 15.41 -1.40
N PHE A 545 -2.57 14.84 -0.83
CA PHE A 545 -2.67 14.56 0.60
C PHE A 545 -1.53 13.65 1.13
N ALA A 546 -1.35 12.44 0.59
CA ALA A 546 -0.35 11.51 1.14
C ALA A 546 1.08 11.97 0.93
N GLU A 547 1.37 12.62 -0.20
CA GLU A 547 2.67 13.23 -0.45
C GLU A 547 2.95 14.33 0.59
N ARG A 548 2.02 15.28 0.77
CA ARG A 548 2.10 16.36 1.77
C ARG A 548 2.35 15.82 3.18
N ILE A 549 1.53 14.86 3.63
CA ILE A 549 1.64 14.32 4.99
C ILE A 549 2.94 13.53 5.18
N THR A 550 3.34 12.74 4.18
CA THR A 550 4.58 11.96 4.27
C THR A 550 5.80 12.87 4.37
N LEU A 551 5.92 13.84 3.46
CA LEU A 551 7.06 14.76 3.44
C LEU A 551 7.08 15.67 4.68
N GLY A 552 5.92 16.19 5.08
CA GLY A 552 5.78 16.99 6.30
C GLY A 552 6.16 16.23 7.56
N PHE A 553 5.67 15.00 7.72
CA PHE A 553 6.03 14.16 8.86
C PHE A 553 7.52 13.83 8.88
N VAL A 554 8.09 13.38 7.74
CA VAL A 554 9.52 13.04 7.63
C VAL A 554 10.38 14.24 8.00
N ALA A 555 10.09 15.42 7.43
CA ALA A 555 10.86 16.64 7.68
C ALA A 555 10.73 17.12 9.14
N GLY A 556 9.54 17.07 9.73
CA GLY A 556 9.33 17.44 11.13
C GLY A 556 9.99 16.47 12.11
N PHE A 557 9.90 15.16 11.83
CA PHE A 557 10.51 14.12 12.64
C PHE A 557 12.03 14.22 12.64
N LEU A 558 12.64 14.38 11.46
CA LEU A 558 14.09 14.56 11.32
C LEU A 558 14.59 15.86 11.95
N ALA A 559 13.80 16.94 11.94
CA ALA A 559 14.19 18.20 12.59
C ALA A 559 14.13 18.11 14.13
N MET A 560 13.11 17.46 14.68
CA MET A 560 12.85 17.44 16.14
C MET A 560 13.64 16.38 16.89
N TRP A 561 13.89 15.22 16.28
CA TRP A 561 14.39 14.03 16.97
C TRP A 561 15.77 13.59 16.46
N ASP A 562 16.64 13.16 17.38
CA ASP A 562 17.87 12.43 17.06
C ASP A 562 17.64 10.94 17.32
N ILE A 563 17.86 10.13 16.28
CA ILE A 563 17.52 8.72 16.27
C ILE A 563 18.78 7.90 16.00
N GLN A 564 19.04 6.94 16.89
CA GLN A 564 20.14 6.00 16.75
C GLN A 564 19.62 4.57 16.91
N PRO A 565 20.17 3.59 16.19
CA PRO A 565 19.89 2.19 16.47
C PRO A 565 20.20 1.82 17.93
N ALA A 566 19.45 0.90 18.53
CA ALA A 566 19.78 0.42 19.87
C ALA A 566 21.17 -0.26 19.91
N LYS A 567 21.85 -0.24 21.08
CA LYS A 567 23.25 -0.70 21.26
C LYS A 567 23.52 -2.03 20.53
N GLY A 568 24.50 -2.03 19.62
CA GLY A 568 24.96 -3.21 18.89
C GLY A 568 24.15 -3.59 17.65
N LEU A 569 23.08 -2.83 17.34
CA LEU A 569 22.33 -2.96 16.09
C LEU A 569 22.80 -1.87 15.12
N GLY A 570 23.05 -2.22 13.86
CA GLY A 570 23.15 -1.24 12.77
C GLY A 570 21.77 -0.98 12.16
N TRP A 571 21.67 -0.01 11.24
CA TRP A 571 20.49 0.16 10.41
C TRP A 571 20.33 -1.03 9.46
N LYS A 572 19.65 -2.07 9.92
CA LYS A 572 19.36 -3.27 9.13
C LYS A 572 17.95 -3.19 8.57
N ILE A 573 17.85 -3.06 7.26
CA ILE A 573 16.57 -3.02 6.56
C ILE A 573 15.86 -4.38 6.75
N PRO A 574 14.64 -4.40 7.32
CA PRO A 574 13.92 -5.62 7.60
C PRO A 574 13.39 -6.25 6.31
N LYS A 575 13.20 -7.57 6.31
CA LYS A 575 12.57 -8.26 5.19
C LYS A 575 11.12 -7.78 5.01
N ARG A 576 10.69 -7.66 3.76
CA ARG A 576 9.31 -7.32 3.40
C ARG A 576 8.36 -8.50 3.65
N ARG A 577 7.17 -8.21 4.15
CA ARG A 577 6.01 -9.11 4.19
C ARG A 577 4.92 -8.52 3.31
N ILE A 578 4.15 -9.39 2.65
CA ILE A 578 3.00 -8.97 1.84
C ILE A 578 1.90 -8.41 2.75
N GLY A 579 1.64 -7.10 2.67
CA GLY A 579 0.46 -6.44 3.23
C GLY A 579 -0.71 -6.39 2.24
N GLY A 580 -1.74 -5.61 2.56
CA GLY A 580 -2.88 -5.37 1.67
C GLY A 580 -2.48 -4.55 0.45
N LEU A 581 -2.01 -3.32 0.67
CA LEU A 581 -1.66 -2.32 -0.36
C LEU A 581 -0.17 -2.06 -0.51
N VAL A 582 0.59 -2.31 0.55
CA VAL A 582 2.02 -2.02 0.66
C VAL A 582 2.75 -3.21 1.30
N TYR A 583 4.05 -3.32 1.06
CA TYR A 583 4.89 -4.25 1.80
C TYR A 583 5.11 -3.75 3.22
N GLU A 584 4.84 -4.60 4.21
CA GLU A 584 5.07 -4.29 5.62
C GLU A 584 6.43 -4.83 6.08
N PRO A 585 7.09 -4.19 7.08
CA PRO A 585 8.29 -4.75 7.68
C PRO A 585 7.96 -6.04 8.44
N ARG A 586 8.70 -7.12 8.19
CA ARG A 586 8.51 -8.42 8.88
C ARG A 586 8.89 -8.35 10.36
N THR A 587 9.81 -7.46 10.72
CA THR A 587 10.31 -7.24 12.07
C THR A 587 10.42 -5.74 12.32
N ASP A 588 10.09 -5.32 13.53
CA ASP A 588 10.31 -3.94 13.96
C ASP A 588 11.80 -3.67 14.22
N ILE A 589 12.18 -2.39 14.26
CA ILE A 589 13.54 -1.93 14.52
C ILE A 589 13.54 -1.17 15.84
N LYS A 590 14.36 -1.64 16.77
CA LYS A 590 14.59 -0.97 18.04
C LYS A 590 15.55 0.19 17.87
N VAL A 591 15.10 1.38 18.24
CA VAL A 591 15.88 2.62 18.16
C VAL A 591 15.86 3.35 19.50
N ARG A 592 16.87 4.17 19.71
CA ARG A 592 16.92 5.18 20.77
C ARG A 592 16.60 6.53 20.17
N ILE A 593 15.64 7.20 20.80
CA ILE A 593 15.20 8.54 20.39
C ILE A 593 15.48 9.50 21.54
N LYS A 594 16.05 10.66 21.21
CA LYS A 594 16.20 11.81 22.10
C LYS A 594 15.77 13.10 21.40
N SER A 595 15.28 14.07 22.16
CA SER A 595 14.96 15.41 21.62
C SER A 595 16.23 16.12 21.17
N LYS A 596 16.19 16.81 20.03
CA LYS A 596 17.24 17.74 19.59
C LYS A 596 17.13 19.12 20.24
N VAL A 597 15.97 19.40 20.86
CA VAL A 597 15.50 20.72 21.27
C VAL A 597 15.24 20.79 22.78
#